data_AF-A0A1U9VI94-F1
#
_entry.id   AF-A0A1U9VI94-F1
#
_cell.length_a   1.000
_cell.length_b   1.000
_cell.length_c   1.000
_cell.angle_alpha   90.00
_cell.angle_beta   90.00
_cell.angle_gamma   90.00
#
_symmetry.space_group_name_H-M   'P 1'
#
loop_
_entity.id
_entity.type
_entity.pdbx_description
1 polymer ?
#
loop_
_entity_poly.entity_id
_entity_poly.type
_entity_poly.pdbx_seq_one_letter_code
_entity_poly.pdbx_strand_id
1 'polypeptide(L)'
;MAHVVMYSTTVCPYCVAAEKLLKQRGVAHIEKILIDREPGRREEMMARTNRRTVPQIYIDDRHIGGFDDLSALDREGGLESLLAA
;
A
#
# COMPACT_ATOMS: atom_id res chain seq x y z
N MET A 1 -6.90 -9.22 11.73
CA MET A 1 -5.78 -9.43 10.79
C MET A 1 -6.06 -8.53 9.61
N ALA A 2 -5.43 -7.36 9.58
CA ALA A 2 -5.68 -6.37 8.56
C ALA A 2 -5.25 -6.87 7.17
N HIS A 3 -6.11 -6.67 6.18
CA HIS A 3 -5.86 -7.02 4.80
C HIS A 3 -5.12 -5.88 4.10
N VAL A 4 -3.85 -6.06 3.77
CA VAL A 4 -3.05 -4.99 3.16
C VAL A 4 -2.93 -5.21 1.65
N VAL A 5 -3.42 -4.25 0.87
CA VAL A 5 -3.31 -4.22 -0.59
C VAL A 5 -2.40 -3.09 -1.01
N MET A 6 -1.44 -3.37 -1.87
CA MET A 6 -0.51 -2.40 -2.41
C MET A 6 -0.50 -2.46 -3.94
N TYR A 7 -1.01 -1.42 -4.57
CA TYR A 7 -0.79 -1.19 -5.99
C TYR A 7 0.67 -0.79 -6.21
N SER A 8 1.34 -1.55 -7.07
CA SER A 8 2.78 -1.50 -7.29
C SER A 8 3.09 -1.67 -8.78
N THR A 9 4.34 -1.48 -9.16
CA THR A 9 4.86 -1.83 -10.48
C THR A 9 6.04 -2.80 -10.33
N THR A 10 6.39 -3.50 -11.41
CA THR A 10 7.48 -4.49 -11.42
C THR A 10 8.80 -3.90 -10.91
N VAL A 11 9.07 -2.63 -11.23
CA VAL A 11 10.29 -1.91 -10.82
C VAL A 11 9.90 -0.60 -10.14
N CYS A 12 9.79 -0.62 -8.81
CA CYS A 12 9.59 0.58 -8.02
C CYS A 12 10.30 0.51 -6.66
N PRO A 13 11.30 1.36 -6.40
CA PRO A 13 12.03 1.36 -5.12
C PRO A 13 11.12 1.73 -3.93
N TYR A 14 10.16 2.63 -4.14
CA TYR A 14 9.20 3.04 -3.09
C TYR A 14 8.24 1.93 -2.69
N CYS A 15 7.84 1.06 -3.61
CA CYS A 15 7.00 -0.09 -3.29
C CYS A 15 7.75 -1.09 -2.42
N VAL A 16 9.04 -1.32 -2.68
CA VAL A 16 9.89 -2.19 -1.86
C VAL A 16 10.06 -1.59 -0.46
N ALA A 17 10.25 -0.28 -0.35
CA ALA A 17 10.33 0.41 0.93
C ALA A 17 9.03 0.30 1.75
N ALA A 18 7.88 0.51 1.10
CA ALA A 18 6.57 0.35 1.73
C ALA A 18 6.35 -1.08 2.24
N GLU A 19 6.64 -2.08 1.40
CA GLU A 19 6.53 -3.50 1.76
C GLU A 19 7.39 -3.84 2.98
N LYS A 20 8.63 -3.34 3.01
CA LYS A 20 9.54 -3.55 4.14
C LYS A 20 9.00 -2.92 5.42
N LEU A 21 8.46 -1.71 5.36
CA LEU A 21 7.89 -1.02 6.51
C LEU A 21 6.71 -1.81 7.09
N LEU A 22 5.78 -2.25 6.23
CA LEU A 22 4.63 -3.06 6.62
C LEU A 22 5.07 -4.38 7.27
N LYS A 23 6.05 -5.08 6.67
CA LYS A 23 6.63 -6.30 7.24
C LYS A 23 7.29 -6.07 8.59
N GLN A 24 7.99 -4.95 8.78
CA GLN A 24 8.59 -4.58 10.06
C GLN A 24 7.54 -4.37 11.16
N ARG A 25 6.33 -3.95 10.80
CA ARG A 25 5.19 -3.82 11.72
C ARG A 25 4.37 -5.09 11.90
N GLY A 26 4.85 -6.23 11.37
CA GLY A 26 4.22 -7.54 11.58
C GLY A 26 3.17 -7.91 10.53
N VAL A 27 3.05 -7.16 9.42
CA VAL A 27 2.18 -7.55 8.31
C VAL A 27 2.76 -8.78 7.61
N ALA A 28 2.11 -9.92 7.79
CA ALA A 28 2.54 -11.19 7.22
C ALA A 28 2.16 -11.35 5.74
N HIS A 29 1.02 -10.77 5.32
CA HIS A 29 0.51 -10.88 3.97
C HIS A 29 0.23 -9.50 3.37
N ILE A 30 0.85 -9.22 2.21
CA ILE A 30 0.66 -7.98 1.45
C ILE A 30 0.28 -8.39 0.04
N GLU A 31 -0.95 -8.10 -0.34
CA GLU A 31 -1.42 -8.32 -1.70
C GLU A 31 -0.82 -7.24 -2.62
N LYS A 32 -0.01 -7.66 -3.59
CA LYS A 32 0.65 -6.74 -4.53
C LYS A 32 -0.04 -6.79 -5.88
N ILE A 33 -0.67 -5.70 -6.28
CA ILE A 33 -1.32 -5.56 -7.58
C ILE A 33 -0.36 -4.85 -8.52
N LEU A 34 0.10 -5.53 -9.56
CA LEU A 34 1.07 -4.99 -10.51
C LEU A 34 0.36 -4.29 -11.67
N ILE A 35 0.22 -2.97 -11.56
CA ILE A 35 -0.54 -2.15 -12.52
C ILE A 35 0.11 -2.05 -13.91
N ASP A 36 1.38 -2.43 -14.01
CA ASP A 36 2.17 -2.44 -15.25
C ASP A 36 2.14 -3.80 -15.98
N ARG A 37 1.83 -4.89 -15.27
CA ARG A 37 1.67 -6.23 -15.86
C ARG A 37 0.24 -6.53 -16.26
N GLU A 38 -0.72 -6.08 -15.46
CA GLU A 38 -2.13 -6.42 -15.65
C GLU A 38 -2.87 -5.26 -16.33
N PRO A 39 -3.36 -5.43 -17.57
CA PRO A 39 -4.17 -4.42 -18.22
C PRO A 39 -5.46 -4.17 -17.41
N GLY A 40 -5.84 -2.90 -17.24
CA GLY A 40 -7.02 -2.48 -16.48
C GLY A 40 -6.78 -2.20 -14.99
N ARG A 41 -5.73 -2.77 -14.36
CA ARG A 41 -5.43 -2.50 -12.94
C ARG A 41 -5.03 -1.06 -12.66
N ARG A 42 -4.38 -0.41 -13.63
CA ARG A 42 -4.08 1.02 -13.55
C ARG A 42 -5.35 1.87 -13.49
N GLU A 43 -6.35 1.53 -14.29
CA GLU A 43 -7.64 2.25 -14.29
C GLU A 43 -8.40 2.01 -13.00
N GLU A 44 -8.42 0.77 -12.52
CA GLU A 44 -9.00 0.41 -11.22
C GLU A 44 -8.33 1.18 -10.07
N MET A 45 -6.99 1.20 -10.02
CA MET A 45 -6.22 1.97 -9.05
C MET A 45 -6.58 3.45 -9.13
N MET A 46 -6.64 4.02 -10.33
CA MET A 46 -6.99 5.42 -10.52
C MET A 46 -8.42 5.72 -10.06
N ALA A 47 -9.38 4.84 -10.35
CA ALA A 47 -10.77 5.00 -9.93
C ALA A 47 -10.92 4.92 -8.41
N ARG A 48 -10.16 4.03 -7.75
CA ARG A 48 -10.22 3.82 -6.30
C ARG A 48 -9.47 4.88 -5.50
N THR A 49 -8.28 5.25 -5.96
CA THR A 49 -7.35 6.12 -5.20
C THR A 49 -7.43 7.57 -5.62
N ASN A 50 -8.04 7.85 -6.78
CA ASN A 50 -7.96 9.13 -7.49
C ASN A 50 -6.52 9.63 -7.71
N ARG A 51 -5.51 8.74 -7.58
CA ARG A 51 -4.09 9.01 -7.77
C ARG A 51 -3.56 8.20 -8.95
N ARG A 52 -2.53 8.73 -9.59
CA ARG A 52 -1.87 8.10 -10.75
C ARG A 52 -0.50 7.51 -10.43
N THR A 53 0.00 7.74 -9.21
CA THR A 53 1.35 7.37 -8.77
C THR A 53 1.31 6.09 -7.95
N VAL A 54 2.36 5.28 -8.04
CA VAL A 54 2.59 4.13 -7.15
C VAL A 54 3.70 4.46 -6.13
N PRO A 55 3.73 3.82 -4.95
CA PRO A 55 2.74 2.86 -4.44
C PRO A 55 1.40 3.51 -4.08
N GLN A 56 0.31 2.75 -4.13
CA GLN A 56 -0.95 3.09 -3.44
C GLN A 56 -1.31 1.96 -2.50
N ILE A 57 -1.42 2.27 -1.21
CA ILE A 57 -1.60 1.29 -0.14
C ILE A 57 -3.00 1.43 0.45
N TYR A 58 -3.66 0.30 0.60
CA TYR A 58 -4.90 0.11 1.35
C TYR A 58 -4.64 -0.84 2.51
N ILE A 59 -5.25 -0.52 3.64
CA ILE A 59 -5.32 -1.39 4.81
C ILE A 59 -6.81 -1.56 5.08
N ASP A 60 -7.30 -2.78 4.88
CA ASP A 60 -8.72 -3.11 4.79
C ASP A 60 -9.41 -2.19 3.77
N ASP A 61 -10.45 -1.46 4.19
CA ASP A 61 -11.17 -0.51 3.34
C ASP A 61 -10.57 0.91 3.36
N ARG A 62 -9.50 1.14 4.12
CA ARG A 62 -8.90 2.46 4.29
C ARG A 62 -7.78 2.70 3.28
N HIS A 63 -7.97 3.71 2.43
CA HIS A 63 -6.90 4.23 1.59
C HIS A 63 -5.89 5.00 2.44
N ILE A 64 -4.66 4.50 2.52
CA ILE A 64 -3.57 5.18 3.22
C ILE A 64 -2.90 6.20 2.29
N GLY A 65 -2.70 5.83 1.03
CA GLY A 65 -2.03 6.68 0.05
C GLY A 65 -0.70 6.09 -0.40
N GLY A 66 0.29 6.96 -0.58
CA GLY A 66 1.63 6.60 -1.04
C GLY A 66 2.55 6.10 0.07
N PHE A 67 3.83 5.95 -0.28
CA PHE A 67 4.87 5.62 0.70
C PHE A 67 5.03 6.71 1.76
N ASP A 68 4.95 7.98 1.36
CA ASP A 68 5.07 9.11 2.30
C ASP A 68 3.92 9.13 3.30
N ASP A 69 2.69 8.90 2.83
CA ASP A 69 1.49 8.82 3.69
C ASP A 69 1.61 7.64 4.68
N LEU A 70 2.06 6.47 4.20
CA LEU A 70 2.30 5.29 5.04
C LEU A 70 3.40 5.56 6.09
N SER A 71 4.51 6.17 5.68
CA SER A 71 5.64 6.49 6.56
C SER A 71 5.26 7.53 7.62
N ALA A 72 4.48 8.54 7.25
CA ALA A 72 3.94 9.52 8.20
C ALA A 72 3.06 8.84 9.25
N LEU A 73 2.11 8.01 8.80
CA LEU A 73 1.19 7.27 9.67
C LEU A 73 1.92 6.30 10.63
N ASP A 74 2.98 5.67 10.14
CA ASP A 74 3.84 4.80 10.94
C ASP A 74 4.59 5.58 12.03
N ARG A 75 5.13 6.75 11.69
CA ARG A 75 5.83 7.63 12.64
C ARG A 75 4.90 8.20 13.71
N GLU A 76 3.64 8.40 13.37
CA GLU A 76 2.58 8.81 14.30
C GLU A 76 2.08 7.66 15.18
N GLY A 77 2.53 6.42 14.95
CA GLY A 77 2.07 5.22 15.67
C GLY A 77 0.66 4.75 15.26
N GLY A 78 0.06 5.38 14.26
CA GLY A 78 -1.27 5.03 13.78
C GLY A 78 -1.32 3.72 12.98
N LEU A 79 -0.19 3.33 12.38
CA LEU A 79 -0.12 2.12 11.56
C LEU A 79 -0.34 0.84 12.39
N GLU A 80 0.28 0.74 13.57
CA GLU A 80 0.11 -0.42 14.47
C GLU A 80 -1.33 -0.57 14.93
N SER A 81 -2.01 0.54 15.20
CA SER A 81 -3.41 0.54 15.61
C SER A 81 -4.34 0.05 14.50
N LEU A 82 -4.06 0.38 13.24
CA LEU A 82 -4.84 -0.11 12.10
C LEU A 82 -4.58 -1.58 11.80
N LEU A 83 -3.35 -2.05 12.01
CA LEU A 83 -2.99 -3.45 11.76
C LEU A 83 -3.49 -4.39 12.87
N ALA A 84 -3.69 -3.87 14.07
CA ALA A 84 -4.19 -4.60 15.24
C ALA A 84 -5.72 -4.62 15.37
N ALA A 85 -6.44 -3.80 14.60
CA ALA A 85 -7.89 -3.81 14.51
C ALA A 85 -8.42 -5.08 13.80
#